data_AF-A0A1M5PCM9-F1
#
_entry.id   AF-A0A1M5PCM9-F1
#
_cell.length_a   1.000
_cell.length_b   1.000
_cell.length_c   1.000
_cell.angle_alpha   90.00
_cell.angle_beta   90.00
_cell.angle_gamma   90.00
#
_symmetry.space_group_name_H-M   'P 1'
#
loop_
_entity.id
_entity.type
_entity.pdbx_description
1 polymer ?
#
loop_
_entity_poly.entity_id
_entity_poly.type
_entity_poly.pdbx_seq_one_letter_code
_entity_poly.pdbx_strand_id
1 'polypeptide(L)'
;MPLYEHVFLARQDASTQQVEELTTQMTGIVEQLGGKVVKMENWGVRSLTYRMNKNRKAHFVLLNIDGPSAAVAEIERQERISEDVIRYLTVRVDEHEEGPSAMMRKADRDRDRDDRGGGGFRGDRDGGFRGDRDGGGYRGDRGPRRPREDADAVVEE
;
A
#
# COMPACT_ATOMS: atom_id res chain seq x y z
N MET A 1 -9.65 -11.46 -29.75
CA MET A 1 -8.98 -12.47 -28.92
C MET A 1 -9.51 -12.31 -27.50
N PRO A 2 -9.44 -13.34 -26.62
CA PRO A 2 -9.93 -13.18 -25.26
C PRO A 2 -9.04 -12.19 -24.50
N LEU A 3 -9.69 -11.28 -23.78
CA LEU A 3 -9.04 -10.25 -23.00
C LEU A 3 -8.93 -10.71 -21.54
N TYR A 4 -7.79 -10.42 -20.93
CA TYR A 4 -7.53 -10.73 -19.53
C TYR A 4 -7.01 -9.51 -18.80
N GLU A 5 -7.38 -9.43 -17.53
CA GLU A 5 -6.74 -8.58 -16.53
C GLU A 5 -6.01 -9.50 -15.56
N HIS A 6 -4.73 -9.26 -15.42
CA HIS A 6 -3.86 -10.05 -14.58
C HIS A 6 -3.22 -9.14 -13.53
N VAL A 7 -3.43 -9.47 -12.27
CA VAL A 7 -2.86 -8.74 -11.14
C VAL A 7 -2.00 -9.68 -10.34
N PHE A 8 -0.74 -9.30 -10.13
CA PHE A 8 0.15 -10.03 -9.24
C PHE A 8 0.70 -9.14 -8.12
N LEU A 9 1.03 -9.79 -7.01
CA LEU A 9 1.55 -9.18 -5.80
C LEU A 9 2.96 -9.68 -5.59
N ALA A 10 3.94 -8.80 -5.70
CA ALA A 10 5.34 -9.13 -5.40
C ALA A 10 5.69 -8.87 -3.92
N ARG A 11 6.73 -9.55 -3.43
CA ARG A 11 7.27 -9.42 -2.06
C ARG A 11 7.57 -7.96 -1.70
N GLN A 12 7.38 -7.60 -0.43
CA GLN A 12 7.69 -6.23 0.05
C GLN A 12 9.19 -5.91 0.07
N ASP A 13 10.04 -6.94 0.06
CA ASP A 13 11.50 -6.81 0.10
C ASP A 13 12.09 -6.68 -1.32
N ALA A 14 11.27 -6.90 -2.37
CA ALA A 14 11.70 -6.72 -3.75
C ALA A 14 11.87 -5.23 -4.06
N SER A 15 12.97 -4.89 -4.74
CA SER A 15 13.16 -3.52 -5.21
C SER A 15 12.19 -3.21 -6.36
N THR A 16 11.92 -1.93 -6.60
CA THR A 16 11.11 -1.50 -7.75
C THR A 16 11.69 -2.01 -9.07
N GLN A 17 13.02 -2.06 -9.18
CA GLN A 17 13.71 -2.57 -10.35
C GLN A 17 13.49 -4.08 -10.55
N GLN A 18 13.53 -4.88 -9.47
CA GLN A 18 13.20 -6.31 -9.54
C GLN A 18 11.75 -6.55 -9.97
N VAL A 19 10.82 -5.71 -9.52
CA VAL A 19 9.42 -5.79 -9.95
C VAL A 19 9.27 -5.45 -11.43
N GLU A 20 9.99 -4.45 -11.94
CA GLU A 20 10.02 -4.10 -13.36
C GLU A 20 10.64 -5.21 -14.22
N GLU A 21 11.72 -5.85 -13.75
CA GLU A 21 12.32 -7.02 -14.39
C GLU A 21 11.35 -8.20 -14.48
N LEU A 22 10.67 -8.52 -13.37
CA LEU A 22 9.60 -9.53 -13.35
C LEU A 22 8.49 -9.20 -14.36
N THR A 23 8.06 -7.94 -14.39
CA THR A 23 7.00 -7.49 -15.31
C THR A 23 7.44 -7.61 -16.77
N THR A 24 8.72 -7.32 -17.05
CA THR A 24 9.31 -7.46 -18.39
C THR A 24 9.42 -8.93 -18.81
N GLN A 25 9.81 -9.82 -17.89
CA GLN A 25 9.84 -11.27 -18.14
C GLN A 25 8.45 -11.80 -18.49
N MET A 26 7.41 -11.41 -17.74
CA MET A 26 6.02 -11.82 -18.02
C MET A 26 5.54 -11.28 -19.36
N THR A 27 5.86 -10.01 -19.68
CA THR A 27 5.55 -9.41 -20.99
C THR A 27 6.21 -10.19 -22.13
N GLY A 28 7.48 -10.58 -21.98
CA GLY A 28 8.19 -11.39 -22.97
C GLY A 28 7.56 -12.76 -23.20
N ILE A 29 7.06 -13.42 -22.15
CA ILE A 29 6.33 -14.70 -22.27
C ILE A 29 5.02 -14.51 -23.05
N VAL A 30 4.27 -13.45 -22.76
CA VAL A 30 3.03 -13.12 -23.47
C VAL A 30 3.29 -12.93 -24.96
N GLU A 31 4.31 -12.15 -25.30
CA GLU A 31 4.67 -11.86 -26.69
C GLU A 31 5.15 -13.11 -27.43
N GLN A 32 5.95 -13.98 -26.79
CA GLN A 32 6.41 -15.24 -27.37
C GLN A 32 5.26 -16.20 -27.70
N LEU A 33 4.18 -16.17 -26.92
CA LEU A 33 2.99 -17.01 -27.11
C LEU A 33 1.92 -16.33 -27.98
N GLY A 34 2.27 -15.23 -28.67
CA GLY A 34 1.41 -14.54 -29.62
C GLY A 34 0.32 -13.69 -28.97
N GLY A 35 0.48 -13.32 -27.70
CA GLY A 35 -0.32 -12.31 -27.03
C GLY A 35 0.33 -10.92 -27.08
N LYS A 36 -0.42 -9.91 -26.65
CA LYS A 36 0.00 -8.53 -26.55
C LYS A 36 -0.38 -7.97 -25.18
N VAL A 37 0.53 -7.25 -24.53
CA VAL A 37 0.19 -6.46 -23.34
C VAL A 37 -0.33 -5.11 -23.80
N VAL A 38 -1.59 -4.82 -23.49
CA VAL A 38 -2.28 -3.56 -23.86
C VAL A 38 -1.94 -2.46 -22.87
N LYS A 39 -1.83 -2.82 -21.59
CA LYS A 39 -1.63 -1.87 -20.49
C LYS A 39 -0.81 -2.50 -19.39
N MET A 40 0.08 -1.70 -18.82
CA MET A 40 0.87 -2.04 -17.65
C MET A 40 0.74 -0.90 -16.64
N GLU A 41 0.32 -1.22 -15.42
CA GLU A 41 0.25 -0.24 -14.34
C GLU A 41 0.93 -0.79 -13.09
N ASN A 42 1.88 -0.02 -12.54
CA ASN A 42 2.48 -0.31 -11.25
C ASN A 42 1.81 0.58 -10.19
N TRP A 43 1.12 -0.02 -9.22
CA TRP A 43 0.44 0.70 -8.14
C TRP A 43 1.37 0.95 -6.94
N GLY A 44 2.63 0.52 -7.02
CA GLY A 44 3.61 0.65 -5.95
C GLY A 44 3.31 -0.25 -4.75
N VAL A 45 3.90 0.12 -3.60
CA VAL A 45 3.76 -0.62 -2.35
C VAL A 45 2.45 -0.27 -1.66
N ARG A 46 1.64 -1.29 -1.34
CA ARG A 46 0.39 -1.11 -0.59
C ARG A 46 0.28 -2.08 0.57
N SER A 47 -0.42 -1.69 1.62
CA SER A 47 -0.65 -2.54 2.79
C SER A 47 -1.73 -3.58 2.51
N LEU A 48 -1.44 -4.82 2.90
CA LEU A 48 -2.39 -5.93 2.84
C LEU A 48 -3.31 -5.88 4.06
N THR A 49 -4.58 -6.26 3.90
CA THR A 49 -5.54 -6.32 5.00
C THR A 49 -5.15 -7.36 6.06
N TYR A 50 -4.49 -8.44 5.63
CA TYR A 50 -4.00 -9.51 6.50
C TYR A 50 -2.61 -10.00 6.05
N ARG A 51 -1.95 -10.83 6.87
CA ARG A 51 -0.61 -11.35 6.52
C ARG A 51 -0.73 -12.38 5.41
N MET A 52 0.06 -12.23 4.37
CA MET A 52 0.25 -13.27 3.35
C MET A 52 1.73 -13.58 3.22
N ASN A 53 2.12 -14.85 3.34
CA ASN A 53 3.51 -15.30 3.30
C ASN A 53 4.46 -14.43 4.15
N LYS A 54 4.03 -14.12 5.39
CA LYS A 54 4.72 -13.25 6.37
C LYS A 54 4.80 -11.76 6.01
N ASN A 55 4.38 -11.35 4.81
CA ASN A 55 4.35 -9.95 4.36
C ASN A 55 3.11 -9.21 4.88
N ARG A 56 3.29 -7.91 5.17
CA ARG A 56 2.22 -6.96 5.53
C ARG A 56 1.97 -5.92 4.44
N LYS A 57 2.94 -5.76 3.55
CA LYS A 57 2.87 -4.91 2.37
C LYS A 57 3.22 -5.76 1.15
N ALA A 58 2.86 -5.29 -0.04
CA ALA A 58 3.26 -5.92 -1.30
C ALA A 58 3.31 -4.85 -2.39
N HIS A 59 4.11 -5.11 -3.42
CA HIS A 59 4.04 -4.34 -4.66
C HIS A 59 2.92 -4.89 -5.52
N PHE A 60 2.05 -4.02 -6.01
CA PHE A 60 0.93 -4.41 -6.86
C PHE A 60 1.18 -3.96 -8.29
N VAL A 61 1.02 -4.90 -9.22
CA VAL A 61 1.14 -4.65 -10.65
C VAL A 61 -0.09 -5.20 -11.36
N LEU A 62 -0.64 -4.40 -12.28
CA LEU A 62 -1.73 -4.78 -13.17
C LEU A 62 -1.18 -4.88 -14.60
N LEU A 63 -1.58 -5.96 -15.27
CA LEU A 63 -1.29 -6.25 -16.67
C LEU A 63 -2.61 -6.51 -17.40
N ASN A 64 -2.90 -5.74 -18.44
CA ASN A 64 -3.99 -6.03 -19.36
C ASN A 64 -3.41 -6.78 -20.55
N ILE A 65 -3.86 -8.01 -20.73
CA ILE A 65 -3.33 -8.95 -21.71
C ILE A 65 -4.42 -9.23 -22.75
N ASP A 66 -4.07 -9.12 -24.01
CA ASP A 66 -4.85 -9.61 -25.14
C ASP A 66 -4.12 -10.82 -25.73
N GLY A 67 -4.66 -12.02 -25.64
CA GLY A 67 -3.93 -13.19 -26.12
C GLY A 67 -4.63 -14.52 -25.89
N PRO A 68 -4.04 -15.63 -26.37
CA PRO A 68 -4.58 -16.96 -26.18
C PRO A 68 -4.49 -17.40 -24.70
N SER A 69 -5.37 -18.30 -24.28
CA SER A 69 -5.36 -18.85 -22.91
C SER A 69 -4.04 -19.56 -22.55
N ALA A 70 -3.31 -20.06 -23.55
CA ALA A 70 -1.98 -20.66 -23.36
C ALA A 70 -0.96 -19.66 -22.81
N ALA A 71 -1.03 -18.38 -23.21
CA ALA A 71 -0.15 -17.33 -22.70
C ALA A 71 -0.38 -17.09 -21.20
N VAL A 72 -1.65 -16.99 -20.80
CA VAL A 72 -2.04 -16.84 -19.40
C VAL A 72 -1.60 -18.04 -18.56
N ALA A 73 -1.83 -19.25 -19.05
CA ALA A 73 -1.46 -20.46 -18.32
C ALA A 73 0.04 -20.56 -18.08
N GLU A 74 0.88 -20.09 -19.02
CA GLU A 74 2.32 -20.09 -18.85
C GLU A 74 2.79 -19.01 -17.85
N ILE A 75 2.20 -17.81 -17.86
CA ILE A 75 2.46 -16.78 -16.84
C ILE A 75 2.16 -17.33 -15.45
N GLU A 76 0.96 -17.88 -15.25
CA GLU A 76 0.55 -18.42 -13.95
C GLU A 76 1.47 -19.55 -13.49
N ARG A 77 1.96 -20.37 -14.42
CA ARG A 77 2.94 -21.42 -14.12
C ARG A 77 4.26 -20.84 -13.62
N GLN A 78 4.77 -19.80 -14.27
CA GLN A 78 6.03 -19.14 -13.91
C GLN A 78 5.92 -18.39 -12.58
N GLU A 79 4.81 -17.68 -12.37
CA GLU A 79 4.55 -16.97 -11.11
C GLU A 79 4.38 -17.91 -9.92
N ARG A 80 3.79 -19.10 -10.14
CA ARG A 80 3.72 -20.13 -9.09
C ARG A 80 5.09 -20.68 -8.69
N ILE A 81 6.06 -20.66 -9.62
CA ILE A 81 7.43 -21.12 -9.36
C ILE A 81 8.28 -20.00 -8.74
N SER A 82 7.99 -18.75 -9.10
CA SER A 82 8.70 -17.59 -8.58
C SER A 82 8.40 -17.35 -7.10
N GLU A 83 9.44 -17.37 -6.26
CA GLU A 83 9.31 -17.03 -4.84
C GLU A 83 9.01 -15.54 -4.61
N ASP A 84 9.23 -14.70 -5.62
CA ASP A 84 8.99 -13.27 -5.56
C ASP A 84 7.52 -12.88 -5.65
N VAL A 85 6.66 -13.79 -6.13
CA VAL A 85 5.22 -13.55 -6.24
C VAL A 85 4.50 -14.19 -5.03
N ILE A 86 3.78 -13.37 -4.27
CA ILE A 86 2.99 -13.81 -3.12
C ILE A 86 1.67 -14.42 -3.57
N ARG A 87 1.02 -13.76 -4.54
CA ARG A 87 -0.30 -14.13 -5.05
C ARG A 87 -0.52 -13.45 -6.40
N TYR A 88 -1.25 -14.12 -7.27
CA TYR A 88 -1.76 -13.57 -8.51
C TYR A 88 -3.26 -13.85 -8.64
N LEU A 89 -3.92 -13.09 -9.51
CA LEU A 89 -5.29 -13.30 -9.93
C LEU A 89 -5.42 -12.91 -11.39
N THR A 90 -5.90 -13.85 -12.21
CA THR A 90 -6.24 -13.58 -13.60
C THR A 90 -7.76 -13.62 -13.76
N VAL A 91 -8.31 -12.60 -14.41
CA VAL A 91 -9.73 -12.50 -14.72
C VAL A 91 -9.90 -12.31 -16.21
N ARG A 92 -10.79 -13.08 -16.82
CA ARG A 92 -11.19 -12.84 -18.21
C ARG A 92 -12.21 -11.70 -18.23
N VAL A 93 -11.98 -10.72 -19.09
CA VAL A 93 -12.85 -9.56 -19.30
C VAL A 93 -13.38 -9.53 -20.72
N ASP A 94 -14.49 -8.83 -20.91
CA ASP A 94 -15.09 -8.63 -22.24
C ASP A 94 -14.49 -7.40 -22.95
N GLU A 95 -14.04 -6.40 -22.19
CA GLU A 95 -13.41 -5.16 -22.68
C GLU A 95 -12.35 -4.67 -21.67
N HIS A 96 -11.29 -4.01 -22.17
CA HIS A 96 -10.28 -3.38 -21.32
C HIS A 96 -10.64 -1.93 -21.03
N GLU A 97 -10.56 -1.51 -19.75
CA GLU A 97 -10.70 -0.09 -19.41
C GLU A 97 -9.44 0.71 -19.82
N GLU A 98 -9.60 1.64 -20.77
CA GLU A 98 -8.52 2.51 -21.25
C GLU A 98 -8.07 3.57 -20.23
N GLY A 99 -9.00 4.06 -19.40
CA GLY A 99 -8.69 5.08 -18.38
C GLY A 99 -7.80 4.56 -17.25
N PRO A 100 -7.11 5.42 -16.47
CA PRO A 100 -6.29 4.96 -15.35
C PRO A 100 -7.14 4.14 -14.39
N SER A 101 -6.59 3.04 -13.83
CA SER A 101 -7.36 2.20 -12.92
C SER A 101 -7.90 2.99 -11.71
N ALA A 102 -8.98 2.50 -11.09
CA ALA A 102 -9.53 3.09 -9.87
C ALA A 102 -8.47 3.27 -8.77
N MET A 103 -7.46 2.42 -8.77
CA MET A 103 -6.34 2.43 -7.84
C MET A 103 -5.39 3.61 -8.03
N MET A 104 -5.11 4.00 -9.28
CA MET A 104 -4.32 5.19 -9.62
C MET A 104 -5.12 6.48 -9.41
N ARG A 105 -6.41 6.49 -9.81
CA ARG A 105 -7.31 7.65 -9.60
C ARG A 105 -7.48 8.06 -8.13
N LYS A 106 -7.31 7.12 -7.20
CA LYS A 106 -7.35 7.43 -5.76
C LYS A 106 -6.01 8.00 -5.27
N ALA A 107 -4.89 7.41 -5.69
CA ALA A 107 -3.56 7.85 -5.29
C ALA A 107 -3.29 9.31 -5.69
N ASP A 108 -3.77 9.75 -6.86
CA ASP A 108 -3.59 11.14 -7.32
C ASP A 108 -4.44 12.12 -6.51
N ARG A 109 -5.68 11.74 -6.16
CA ARG A 109 -6.56 12.55 -5.30
C ARG A 109 -6.00 12.75 -3.89
N ASP A 110 -5.39 11.71 -3.32
CA ASP A 110 -4.80 11.80 -1.99
C ASP A 110 -3.55 12.70 -2.01
N ARG A 111 -2.68 12.59 -3.04
CA ARG A 111 -1.51 13.47 -3.23
C ARG A 111 -1.90 14.94 -3.37
N ASP A 112 -2.87 15.26 -4.24
CA ASP A 112 -3.34 16.64 -4.45
C ASP A 112 -3.89 17.29 -3.17
N ARG A 113 -4.43 16.48 -2.25
CA ARG A 113 -4.98 16.97 -0.98
C ARG A 113 -3.88 17.35 0.00
N ASP A 114 -2.79 16.60 0.03
CA ASP A 114 -1.65 16.86 0.92
C ASP A 114 -0.89 18.12 0.47
N ASP A 115 -0.71 18.32 -0.84
CA ASP A 115 -0.06 19.51 -1.40
C ASP A 115 -0.88 20.80 -1.21
N ARG A 116 -2.21 20.72 -1.18
CA ARG A 116 -3.10 21.86 -0.90
C ARG A 116 -3.34 22.13 0.59
N GLY A 117 -2.87 21.24 1.47
CA GLY A 117 -3.03 21.35 2.93
C GLY A 117 -1.89 22.10 3.64
N GLY A 118 -0.82 22.46 2.92
CA GLY A 118 0.42 22.98 3.50
C GLY A 118 0.57 24.51 3.58
N GLY A 119 -0.45 25.30 3.22
CA GLY A 119 -0.29 26.75 3.16
C GLY A 119 -1.58 27.52 3.41
N GLY A 120 -1.78 28.02 4.63
CA GLY A 120 -2.75 29.09 4.86
C GLY A 120 -3.21 29.30 6.31
N PHE A 121 -2.60 30.28 6.96
CA PHE A 121 -3.23 31.19 7.93
C PHE A 121 -3.79 30.63 9.25
N ARG A 122 -2.90 30.48 10.24
CA ARG A 122 -3.18 31.08 11.56
C ARG A 122 -2.44 32.41 11.67
N GLY A 123 -2.79 33.33 10.77
CA GLY A 123 -2.59 34.76 11.01
C GLY A 123 -3.66 35.22 11.98
N ASP A 124 -3.21 35.88 13.05
CA ASP A 124 -3.89 37.02 13.65
C ASP A 124 -5.29 36.78 14.21
N ARG A 125 -5.34 36.30 15.46
CA ARG A 125 -6.47 36.61 16.35
C ARG A 125 -6.00 37.34 17.61
N ASP A 126 -5.13 38.33 17.43
CA ASP A 126 -5.04 39.48 18.33
C ASP A 126 -6.16 40.46 17.93
N GLY A 127 -7.36 40.19 18.43
CA GLY A 127 -8.56 40.98 18.20
C GLY A 127 -9.41 40.94 19.46
N GLY A 128 -9.35 42.04 20.22
CA GLY A 128 -9.72 42.12 21.63
C GLY A 128 -11.21 41.97 21.99
N PHE A 129 -11.39 41.80 23.30
CA PHE A 129 -12.56 42.16 24.12
C PHE A 129 -13.93 41.53 23.81
N ARG A 130 -14.39 40.65 24.71
CA ARG A 130 -15.43 40.97 25.73
C ARG A 130 -15.87 39.71 26.49
N GLY A 131 -15.93 39.81 27.82
CA GLY A 131 -16.89 39.05 28.61
C GLY A 131 -16.34 38.43 29.88
N ASP A 132 -16.16 39.26 30.90
CA ASP A 132 -16.10 38.89 32.31
C ASP A 132 -17.16 37.83 32.66
N ARG A 133 -16.72 36.65 33.09
CA ARG A 133 -17.54 35.75 33.89
C ARG A 133 -16.64 34.98 34.85
N ASP A 134 -16.47 35.57 36.02
CA ASP A 134 -16.00 34.94 37.25
C ASP A 134 -16.63 33.55 37.44
N GLY A 135 -15.81 32.57 37.84
CA GLY A 135 -16.34 31.28 38.26
C GLY A 135 -15.34 30.14 38.39
N GLY A 136 -14.61 30.12 39.51
CA GLY A 136 -14.26 28.86 40.18
C GLY A 136 -13.05 28.08 39.65
N GLY A 137 -11.88 28.32 40.25
CA GLY A 137 -10.75 27.41 40.13
C GLY A 137 -10.97 26.12 40.93
N TYR A 138 -10.86 24.98 40.27
CA TYR A 138 -10.60 23.67 40.91
C TYR A 138 -9.51 22.94 40.12
N ARG A 139 -8.28 23.05 40.61
CA ARG A 139 -7.15 22.20 40.21
C ARG A 139 -6.86 21.25 41.38
N GLY A 140 -7.57 20.12 41.42
CA GLY A 140 -7.23 18.92 42.21
C GLY A 140 -7.31 17.73 41.26
N ASP A 141 -6.48 16.69 41.26
CA ASP A 141 -5.51 16.18 42.20
C ASP A 141 -4.47 15.40 41.36
N ARG A 142 -3.18 15.72 41.47
CA ARG A 142 -2.10 14.81 40.99
C ARG A 142 -1.25 14.47 42.21
N GLY A 143 -1.64 13.41 42.91
CA GLY A 143 -0.95 12.89 44.09
C GLY A 143 0.50 12.48 43.79
N PRO A 144 1.36 12.39 44.81
CA PRO A 144 2.80 12.19 44.64
C PRO A 144 3.15 10.77 44.16
N ARG A 145 4.17 10.67 43.31
CA ARG A 145 4.74 9.39 42.84
C ARG A 145 5.43 8.67 44.01
N ARG A 146 5.19 7.37 44.17
CA ARG A 146 5.82 6.53 45.21
C ARG A 146 7.33 6.33 44.93
N PRO A 147 8.20 6.33 45.96
CA PRO A 147 9.62 5.96 45.81
C PRO A 147 9.79 4.45 45.58
N ARG A 148 10.87 4.06 44.88
CA ARG A 148 11.36 2.67 44.80
C ARG A 148 12.26 2.42 46.01
N GLU A 149 12.01 1.35 46.76
CA GLU A 149 12.89 0.86 47.82
C GLU A 149 13.75 -0.28 47.25
N ASP A 150 15.07 -0.11 47.35
CA ASP A 150 16.08 -1.14 47.12
C ASP A 150 16.06 -2.14 48.28
N ALA A 151 16.00 -3.44 47.96
CA ALA A 151 16.09 -4.51 48.95
C ALA A 151 17.24 -5.43 48.58
N ASP A 152 18.43 -5.11 49.09
CA ASP A 152 19.52 -6.07 49.25
C ASP A 152 19.73 -6.35 50.74
N ALA A 153 20.03 -7.62 51.00
CA ALA A 153 20.75 -8.20 52.14
C ALA A 153 19.98 -8.93 53.26
N VAL A 154 20.08 -10.27 53.17
CA VAL A 154 20.57 -11.23 54.19
C VAL A 154 19.78 -11.42 55.49
N VAL A 155 19.35 -12.65 55.75
CA VAL A 155 19.47 -13.29 57.09
C VAL A 155 19.76 -14.80 56.90
N GLU A 156 20.87 -15.24 57.50
CA GLU A 156 21.28 -16.63 57.73
C GLU A 156 20.37 -17.34 58.75
N GLU A 157 20.19 -18.66 58.60
CA GLU A 157 20.54 -19.65 59.64
C GLU A 157 20.86 -20.99 58.97
#